data_AF-A0A6N6N2I5-F1
#
_entry.id   AF-A0A6N6N2I5-F1
#
_cell.length_a   1.000
_cell.length_b   1.000
_cell.length_c   1.000
_cell.angle_alpha   90.00
_cell.angle_beta   90.00
_cell.angle_gamma   90.00
#
_symmetry.space_group_name_H-M   'P 1'
#
loop_
_entity.id
_entity.type
_entity.pdbx_description
1 polymer ?
#
loop_
_entity_poly.entity_id
_entity_poly.type
_entity_poly.pdbx_seq_one_letter_code
_entity_poly.pdbx_strand_id
1 'polypeptide(L)'
;MLGQFFRLTGRGLGDIVVHPWANLLTLVAVAMVSLLAGFVLLGLHNVNMQLMKSRGQVQFQIYWKTDADPQLIEEQWESVGAMKHLVDIKGFTPQDALLELADSLGEAGDFSWLKENNPLPFSALASFAVPPQSQQKGWAAELLTRLKSMPGVDKVHYSPLQEDLAHGWTLISQAVIWPVIGFLGLVVAMVVGNTMRLSLLTRCDEIEILALVGAKPWYIRWPLITGGMVLGFTGSMAGLGLLKLAQNALADILNIPPLFIHIQFMPMEYCAALVGGVTLVAILSSFVAAR
;
A
#
# COMPACT_ATOMS: atom_id res chain seq x y z
N MET A 1 0.93 -26.53 -35.67
CA MET A 1 1.27 -26.40 -34.23
C MET A 1 0.30 -25.48 -33.48
N LEU A 2 -0.06 -24.29 -33.98
CA LEU A 2 -1.05 -23.41 -33.31
C LEU A 2 -2.44 -24.06 -33.10
N GLY A 3 -2.97 -24.81 -34.07
CA GLY A 3 -4.30 -25.44 -33.95
C GLY A 3 -4.39 -26.57 -32.91
N GLN A 4 -3.30 -27.29 -32.67
CA GLN A 4 -3.22 -28.27 -31.57
C GLN A 4 -3.17 -27.57 -30.22
N PHE A 5 -2.45 -26.45 -30.13
CA PHE A 5 -2.36 -25.62 -28.94
C PHE A 5 -3.75 -25.09 -28.52
N PHE A 6 -4.50 -24.49 -29.45
CA PHE A 6 -5.86 -24.01 -29.19
C PHE A 6 -6.85 -25.14 -28.85
N ARG A 7 -6.75 -26.32 -29.49
CA ARG A 7 -7.58 -27.48 -29.10
C ARG A 7 -7.26 -28.00 -27.70
N LEU A 8 -5.99 -27.95 -27.28
CA LEU A 8 -5.57 -28.39 -25.95
C LEU A 8 -5.97 -27.38 -24.87
N THR A 9 -5.84 -26.08 -25.13
CA THR A 9 -6.38 -25.03 -24.25
C THR A 9 -7.90 -25.13 -24.13
N GLY A 10 -8.61 -25.38 -25.24
CA GLY A 10 -10.05 -25.59 -25.25
C GLY A 10 -10.49 -26.85 -24.49
N ARG A 11 -9.69 -27.92 -24.52
CA ARG A 11 -9.92 -29.11 -23.69
C ARG A 11 -9.68 -28.84 -22.20
N GLY A 12 -8.62 -28.12 -21.84
CA GLY A 12 -8.39 -27.70 -20.45
C GLY A 12 -9.51 -26.82 -19.88
N LEU A 13 -10.11 -25.96 -20.70
CA LEU A 13 -11.33 -25.21 -20.35
C LEU A 13 -12.58 -26.10 -20.27
N GLY A 14 -12.73 -27.07 -21.19
CA GLY A 14 -13.81 -28.05 -21.16
C GLY A 14 -13.76 -28.96 -19.92
N ASP A 15 -12.56 -29.26 -19.43
CA ASP A 15 -12.34 -30.06 -18.22
C ASP A 15 -12.84 -29.36 -16.95
N ILE A 16 -12.89 -28.02 -16.95
CA ILE A 16 -13.48 -27.23 -15.85
C ILE A 16 -14.97 -27.56 -15.67
N VAL A 17 -15.65 -27.88 -16.77
CA VAL A 17 -17.09 -28.16 -16.84
C VAL A 17 -17.42 -29.59 -16.37
N VAL A 18 -16.47 -30.53 -16.45
CA VAL A 18 -16.70 -31.94 -16.09
C VAL A 18 -16.72 -32.15 -14.56
N HIS A 19 -15.93 -31.38 -13.81
CA HIS A 19 -15.91 -31.40 -12.34
C HIS A 19 -16.18 -30.00 -11.75
N PRO A 20 -17.42 -29.48 -11.90
CA PRO A 20 -17.73 -28.09 -11.61
C PRO A 20 -17.56 -27.77 -10.12
N TRP A 21 -17.88 -28.70 -9.22
CA TRP A 21 -17.80 -28.48 -7.77
C TRP A 21 -16.38 -28.32 -7.26
N ALA A 22 -15.46 -29.21 -7.67
CA ALA A 22 -14.06 -29.13 -7.24
C ALA A 22 -13.39 -27.85 -7.77
N ASN A 23 -13.63 -27.51 -9.04
CA ASN A 23 -13.07 -26.30 -9.65
C ASN A 23 -13.68 -25.02 -9.09
N LEU A 24 -14.98 -25.02 -8.75
CA LEU A 24 -15.64 -23.88 -8.12
C LEU A 24 -15.12 -23.66 -6.69
N LEU A 25 -14.94 -24.71 -5.90
CA LEU A 25 -14.33 -24.61 -4.56
C LEU A 25 -12.91 -24.05 -4.63
N THR A 26 -12.11 -24.52 -5.59
CA THR A 26 -10.76 -23.99 -5.80
C THR A 26 -10.77 -22.55 -6.29
N LEU A 27 -11.68 -22.18 -7.18
CA LEU A 27 -11.83 -20.80 -7.65
C LEU A 27 -12.21 -19.87 -6.48
N VAL A 28 -13.16 -20.27 -5.63
CA VAL A 28 -13.55 -19.52 -4.44
C VAL A 28 -12.37 -19.39 -3.47
N ALA A 29 -11.64 -20.47 -3.22
CA ALA A 29 -10.46 -20.45 -2.36
C ALA A 29 -9.38 -19.50 -2.91
N VAL A 30 -9.06 -19.57 -4.20
CA VAL A 30 -8.09 -18.68 -4.85
C VAL A 30 -8.58 -17.23 -4.84
N ALA A 31 -9.88 -17.00 -5.06
CA ALA A 31 -10.47 -15.66 -4.97
C ALA A 31 -10.38 -15.09 -3.56
N MET A 32 -10.66 -15.89 -2.53
CA MET A 32 -10.58 -15.49 -1.13
C MET A 32 -9.14 -15.16 -0.73
N VAL A 33 -8.18 -16.00 -1.11
CA VAL A 33 -6.75 -15.73 -0.85
C VAL A 33 -6.29 -14.47 -1.59
N SER A 34 -6.71 -14.30 -2.84
CA SER A 34 -6.41 -13.09 -3.63
C SER A 34 -7.03 -11.83 -3.02
N LEU A 35 -8.24 -11.93 -2.48
CA LEU A 35 -8.90 -10.85 -1.75
C LEU A 35 -8.13 -10.49 -0.47
N LEU A 36 -7.71 -11.47 0.32
CA LEU A 36 -6.91 -11.25 1.53
C LEU A 36 -5.55 -10.61 1.20
N ALA A 37 -4.85 -11.12 0.19
CA ALA A 37 -3.61 -10.51 -0.30
C ALA A 37 -3.85 -9.08 -0.79
N GLY A 38 -4.96 -8.85 -1.48
CA GLY A 38 -5.41 -7.55 -1.94
C GLY A 38 -5.64 -6.56 -0.81
N PHE A 39 -6.28 -6.97 0.29
CA PHE A 39 -6.44 -6.14 1.50
C PHE A 39 -5.09 -5.75 2.11
N VAL A 40 -4.17 -6.71 2.21
CA VAL A 40 -2.82 -6.45 2.74
C VAL A 40 -2.07 -5.45 1.85
N LEU A 41 -2.12 -5.61 0.53
CA LEU A 41 -1.49 -4.68 -0.42
C LEU A 41 -2.16 -3.29 -0.42
N LEU A 42 -3.48 -3.24 -0.31
CA LEU A 42 -4.23 -2.00 -0.21
C LEU A 42 -3.86 -1.24 1.07
N GLY A 43 -3.77 -1.93 2.20
CA GLY A 43 -3.28 -1.36 3.46
C GLY A 43 -1.84 -0.85 3.33
N LEU A 44 -0.95 -1.67 2.74
CA LEU A 44 0.43 -1.29 2.48
C LEU A 44 0.51 0.00 1.64
N HIS A 45 -0.27 0.07 0.56
CA HIS A 45 -0.29 1.22 -0.34
C HIS A 45 -0.82 2.48 0.35
N ASN A 46 -1.92 2.38 1.10
CA ASN A 46 -2.51 3.52 1.78
C ASN A 46 -1.60 4.07 2.89
N VAL A 47 -0.96 3.20 3.68
CA VAL A 47 0.01 3.64 4.69
C VAL A 47 1.25 4.24 4.04
N ASN A 48 1.77 3.63 2.98
CA ASN A 48 2.91 4.19 2.25
C ASN A 48 2.57 5.56 1.63
N MET A 49 1.37 5.72 1.08
CA MET A 49 0.86 7.02 0.59
C MET A 49 0.77 8.06 1.71
N GLN A 50 0.32 7.67 2.90
CA GLN A 50 0.25 8.57 4.05
C GLN A 50 1.65 8.99 4.52
N LEU A 51 2.60 8.05 4.56
CA LEU A 51 4.01 8.33 4.86
C LEU A 51 4.67 9.20 3.78
N MET A 52 4.34 8.99 2.51
CA MET A 52 4.83 9.77 1.37
C MET A 52 4.18 11.15 1.25
N LYS A 53 2.94 11.34 1.72
CA LYS A 53 2.35 12.69 1.90
C LYS A 53 3.12 13.50 2.94
N SER A 54 3.62 12.84 3.98
CA SER A 54 4.64 13.38 4.90
C SER A 54 6.03 13.54 4.27
N ARG A 55 6.20 13.16 2.99
CA ARG A 55 7.37 13.33 2.11
C ARG A 55 8.74 12.94 2.68
N GLY A 56 8.82 12.14 3.74
CA GLY A 56 10.09 11.99 4.48
C GLY A 56 10.67 13.36 4.85
N GLN A 57 9.79 14.33 5.07
CA GLN A 57 10.11 15.68 5.47
C GLN A 57 9.88 15.79 6.97
N VAL A 58 10.84 16.39 7.65
CA VAL A 58 10.66 16.79 9.02
C VAL A 58 10.07 18.19 9.03
N GLN A 59 8.90 18.32 9.65
CA GLN A 59 8.30 19.62 9.92
C GLN A 59 8.73 20.10 11.30
N PHE A 60 9.30 21.30 11.34
CA PHE A 60 9.55 22.05 12.56
C PHE A 60 8.55 23.19 12.63
N GLN A 61 7.79 23.24 13.72
CA GLN A 61 6.96 24.40 14.02
C GLN A 61 7.69 25.29 15.01
N ILE A 62 8.10 26.45 14.53
CA ILE A 62 8.89 27.43 15.28
C ILE A 62 7.92 28.51 15.76
N TYR A 63 7.97 28.80 17.07
CA TYR A 63 7.20 29.85 17.72
C TYR A 63 8.15 30.89 18.28
N TRP A 64 7.94 32.14 17.90
CA TRP A 64 8.67 33.28 18.44
C TRP A 64 8.00 33.78 19.72
N LYS A 65 8.70 34.63 20.47
CA LYS A 65 8.09 35.34 21.59
C LYS A 65 7.12 36.40 21.08
N THR A 66 6.08 36.67 21.85
CA THR A 66 5.01 37.63 21.50
C THR A 66 5.51 39.08 21.45
N ASP A 67 6.65 39.37 22.08
CA ASP A 67 7.32 40.69 22.12
C ASP A 67 8.46 40.83 21.10
N ALA A 68 8.65 39.86 20.20
CA ALA A 68 9.69 39.90 19.20
C ALA A 68 9.43 40.94 18.11
N ASP A 69 10.49 41.60 17.63
CA ASP A 69 10.41 42.60 16.57
C ASP A 69 10.00 41.96 15.23
N PRO A 70 8.90 42.41 14.58
CA PRO A 70 8.44 41.87 13.30
C PRO A 70 9.51 41.91 12.20
N GLN A 71 10.37 42.94 12.17
CA GLN A 71 11.43 43.05 11.14
C GLN A 71 12.49 41.96 11.33
N LEU A 72 12.85 41.67 12.58
CA LEU A 72 13.77 40.59 12.92
C LEU A 72 13.20 39.22 12.54
N ILE A 73 11.88 39.04 12.66
CA ILE A 73 11.20 37.77 12.33
C ILE A 73 11.20 37.53 10.82
N GLU A 74 10.94 38.55 10.01
CA GLU A 74 11.01 38.45 8.54
C GLU A 74 12.42 38.10 8.07
N GLU A 75 13.46 38.75 8.61
CA GLU A 75 14.87 38.39 8.33
C GLU A 75 15.17 36.93 8.73
N GLN A 76 14.61 36.48 9.86
CA GLN A 76 14.79 35.11 10.31
C GLN A 76 14.07 34.10 9.42
N TRP A 77 12.89 34.42 8.90
CA TRP A 77 12.20 33.59 7.91
C TRP A 77 13.04 33.43 6.64
N GLU A 78 13.66 34.51 6.15
CA GLU A 78 14.60 34.42 5.02
C GLU A 78 15.83 33.56 5.36
N SER A 79 16.38 33.71 6.57
CA SER A 79 17.55 32.93 7.02
C SER A 79 17.25 31.43 7.14
N VAL A 80 16.03 31.07 7.57
CA VAL A 80 15.54 29.69 7.58
C VAL A 80 15.30 29.22 6.14
N GLY A 81 14.74 30.10 5.30
CA GLY A 81 14.60 29.95 3.85
C GLY A 81 15.88 29.51 3.15
N ALA A 82 17.02 30.05 3.58
CA ALA A 82 18.34 29.78 3.01
C ALA A 82 19.03 28.52 3.57
N MET A 83 18.42 27.81 4.54
CA MET A 83 19.03 26.61 5.11
C MET A 83 19.07 25.44 4.12
N LYS A 84 20.16 24.67 4.17
CA LYS A 84 20.29 23.45 3.35
C LYS A 84 19.18 22.46 3.70
N HIS A 85 18.64 21.83 2.66
CA HIS A 85 17.56 20.84 2.74
C HIS A 85 16.18 21.38 3.12
N LEU A 86 16.00 22.71 3.22
CA LEU A 86 14.65 23.27 3.29
C LEU A 86 13.91 22.99 1.97
N VAL A 87 12.69 22.48 2.07
CA VAL A 87 11.79 22.30 0.93
C VAL A 87 10.78 23.43 0.86
N ASP A 88 10.25 23.83 2.01
CA ASP A 88 9.24 24.88 2.11
C ASP A 88 9.27 25.54 3.49
N ILE A 89 8.95 26.83 3.54
CA ILE A 89 8.71 27.57 4.77
C ILE A 89 7.45 28.42 4.61
N LYS A 90 6.47 28.19 5.48
CA LYS A 90 5.27 29.02 5.58
C LYS A 90 5.33 29.81 6.88
N GLY A 91 5.57 31.13 6.76
CA GLY A 91 5.47 32.07 7.87
C GLY A 91 4.01 32.40 8.15
N PHE A 92 3.68 32.53 9.43
CA PHE A 92 2.36 32.91 9.90
C PHE A 92 2.49 34.09 10.86
N THR A 93 1.87 35.20 10.50
CA THR A 93 1.64 36.28 11.47
C THR A 93 0.62 35.81 12.51
N PRO A 94 0.53 36.47 13.68
CA PRO A 94 -0.52 36.18 14.67
C PRO A 94 -1.92 36.14 14.05
N GLN A 95 -2.20 37.05 13.11
CA GLN A 95 -3.49 37.15 12.43
C GLN A 95 -3.72 35.97 11.48
N ASP A 96 -2.71 35.59 10.69
CA ASP A 96 -2.80 34.43 9.79
C ASP A 96 -2.96 33.12 10.57
N ALA A 97 -2.23 32.97 11.68
CA ALA A 97 -2.34 31.81 12.54
C ALA A 97 -3.75 31.65 13.13
N LEU A 98 -4.40 32.77 13.48
CA LEU A 98 -5.77 32.78 13.99
C LEU A 98 -6.79 32.42 12.91
N LEU A 99 -6.58 32.87 11.67
CA LEU A 99 -7.42 32.53 10.53
C LEU A 99 -7.31 31.04 10.18
N GLU A 100 -6.10 30.49 10.11
CA GLU A 100 -5.88 29.07 9.84
C GLU A 100 -6.46 28.18 10.96
N LEU A 101 -6.34 28.63 12.22
CA LEU A 101 -6.96 27.94 13.36
C LEU A 101 -8.50 27.94 13.26
N ALA A 102 -9.10 29.07 12.90
CA ALA A 102 -10.55 29.18 12.69
C ALA A 102 -11.03 28.23 11.59
N ASP A 103 -10.31 28.19 10.46
CA ASP A 103 -10.63 27.32 9.33
C ASP A 103 -10.53 25.83 9.71
N SER A 104 -9.51 25.46 10.51
CA SER A 104 -9.31 24.08 10.97
C SER A 104 -10.42 23.56 11.90
N LEU A 105 -11.12 24.46 12.61
CA LEU A 105 -12.18 24.12 13.57
C LEU A 105 -13.60 24.28 13.01
N GLY A 106 -13.74 24.82 11.80
CA GLY A 106 -15.02 24.98 11.10
C GLY A 106 -16.03 25.80 11.92
N GLU A 107 -17.25 25.30 12.07
CA GLU A 107 -18.34 26.02 12.77
C GLU A 107 -18.07 26.28 14.27
N ALA A 108 -17.11 25.59 14.88
CA ALA A 108 -16.70 25.82 16.28
C ALA A 108 -15.63 26.93 16.42
N GLY A 109 -15.14 27.50 15.32
CA GLY A 109 -13.95 28.36 15.24
C GLY A 109 -14.21 29.87 15.18
N ASP A 110 -15.28 30.41 15.80
CA ASP A 110 -15.44 31.87 15.86
C ASP A 110 -14.52 32.50 16.93
N PHE A 111 -13.33 32.89 16.49
CA PHE A 111 -12.32 33.59 17.31
C PHE A 111 -12.31 35.10 17.05
N SER A 112 -13.41 35.68 16.55
CA SER A 112 -13.48 37.12 16.26
C SER A 112 -13.16 37.99 17.48
N TRP A 113 -13.46 37.50 18.69
CA TRP A 113 -13.16 38.14 19.98
C TRP A 113 -11.66 38.18 20.34
N LEU A 114 -10.83 37.35 19.72
CA LEU A 114 -9.36 37.33 19.92
C LEU A 114 -8.61 38.24 18.93
N LYS A 115 -9.29 38.84 17.95
CA LYS A 115 -8.63 39.70 16.94
C LYS A 115 -7.98 40.94 17.54
N GLU A 116 -8.58 41.52 18.57
CA GLU A 116 -8.06 42.73 19.22
C GLU A 116 -6.93 42.45 20.22
N ASN A 117 -6.90 41.25 20.82
CA ASN A 117 -5.89 40.87 21.81
C ASN A 117 -5.43 39.43 21.57
N ASN A 118 -4.73 39.24 20.45
CA ASN A 118 -4.36 37.92 19.95
C ASN A 118 -3.17 37.35 20.76
N PRO A 119 -3.34 36.24 21.50
CA PRO A 119 -2.27 35.62 22.27
C PRO A 119 -1.32 34.78 21.41
N LEU A 120 -1.64 34.56 20.12
CA LEU A 120 -0.83 33.75 19.23
C LEU A 120 0.47 34.49 18.86
N PRO A 121 1.63 33.86 19.03
CA PRO A 121 2.88 34.43 18.57
C PRO A 121 3.02 34.32 17.06
N PHE A 122 4.02 35.02 16.50
CA PHE A 122 4.53 34.70 15.17
C PHE A 122 5.01 33.25 15.15
N SER A 123 4.67 32.53 14.08
CA SER A 123 5.08 31.15 13.91
C SER A 123 5.52 30.87 12.48
N ALA A 124 6.29 29.80 12.30
CA ALA A 124 6.69 29.33 10.98
C ALA A 124 6.66 27.82 10.97
N LEU A 125 6.12 27.27 9.88
CA LEU A 125 6.18 25.86 9.59
C LEU A 125 7.27 25.65 8.54
N ALA A 126 8.41 25.11 8.98
CA ALA A 126 9.55 24.83 8.12
C ALA A 126 9.64 23.32 7.84
N SER A 127 9.56 22.95 6.56
CA SER A 127 9.62 21.57 6.09
C SER A 127 10.99 21.29 5.49
N PHE A 128 11.74 20.36 6.10
CA PHE A 128 13.08 19.97 5.64
C PHE A 128 13.06 18.55 5.07
N ALA A 129 13.69 18.33 3.91
CA ALA A 129 13.89 17.00 3.36
C ALA A 129 14.96 16.26 4.15
N VAL A 130 14.65 15.04 4.62
CA VAL A 130 15.64 14.20 5.30
C VAL A 130 16.67 13.71 4.26
N PRO A 131 17.97 14.03 4.42
CA PRO A 131 18.99 13.54 3.52
C PRO A 131 19.12 12.00 3.59
N PRO A 132 19.31 11.29 2.47
CA PRO A 132 19.46 9.82 2.47
C PRO A 132 20.62 9.31 3.33
N GLN A 133 21.67 10.12 3.51
CA GLN A 133 22.82 9.80 4.35
C GLN A 133 22.64 10.18 5.83
N SER A 134 21.59 10.94 6.16
CA SER A 134 21.30 11.49 7.50
C SER A 134 20.08 10.84 8.17
N GLN A 135 19.64 9.67 7.68
CA GLN A 135 18.78 8.74 8.45
C GLN A 135 19.44 8.24 9.75
N GLN A 136 20.65 8.70 10.07
CA GLN A 136 21.28 8.51 11.37
C GLN A 136 20.66 9.44 12.42
N LYS A 137 20.22 8.82 13.52
CA LYS A 137 19.81 9.44 14.77
C LYS A 137 20.71 10.64 15.11
N GLY A 138 20.19 11.86 14.98
CA GLY A 138 20.92 13.08 15.38
C GLY A 138 20.65 14.31 14.53
N TRP A 139 20.45 14.16 13.22
CA TRP A 139 20.29 15.32 12.31
C TRP A 139 19.12 16.23 12.68
N ALA A 140 17.95 15.65 12.96
CA ALA A 140 16.78 16.43 13.40
C ALA A 140 17.00 17.08 14.77
N ALA A 141 17.77 16.46 15.67
CA ALA A 141 18.09 17.02 16.98
C ALA A 141 19.10 18.18 16.89
N GLU A 142 20.07 18.10 15.99
CA GLU A 142 21.00 19.19 15.67
C GLU A 142 20.26 20.38 15.06
N LEU A 143 19.37 20.13 14.08
CA LEU A 143 18.51 21.17 13.52
C LEU A 143 17.59 21.80 14.57
N LEU A 144 16.98 20.99 15.43
CA LEU A 144 16.16 21.48 16.55
C LEU A 144 16.96 22.41 17.45
N THR A 145 18.20 22.03 17.78
CA THR A 145 19.09 22.84 18.62
C THR A 145 19.44 24.16 17.94
N ARG A 146 19.74 24.11 16.64
CA ARG A 146 20.05 25.29 15.83
C ARG A 146 18.86 26.26 15.75
N LEU A 147 17.65 25.75 15.49
CA LEU A 147 16.44 26.56 15.43
C LEU A 147 16.08 27.16 16.79
N LYS A 148 16.25 26.40 17.89
CA LYS A 148 16.04 26.91 19.25
C LYS A 148 17.06 27.99 19.66
N SER A 149 18.24 28.01 19.05
CA SER A 149 19.28 28.98 19.37
C SER A 149 19.11 30.35 18.68
N MET A 150 18.12 30.49 17.79
CA MET A 150 17.86 31.74 17.09
C MET A 150 17.27 32.79 18.07
N PRO A 151 17.68 34.07 17.95
CA PRO A 151 17.25 35.11 18.88
C PRO A 151 15.76 35.38 18.73
N GLY A 152 15.02 35.39 19.84
CA GLY A 152 13.57 35.65 19.84
C GLY A 152 12.69 34.41 19.62
N VAL A 153 13.27 33.22 19.41
CA VAL A 153 12.52 31.96 19.40
C VAL A 153 12.17 31.55 20.83
N ASP A 154 10.90 31.24 21.09
CA ASP A 154 10.42 30.73 22.39
C ASP A 154 10.42 29.20 22.42
N LYS A 155 9.76 28.58 21.42
CA LYS A 155 9.59 27.13 21.35
C LYS A 155 9.71 26.63 19.92
N VAL A 156 10.34 25.48 19.76
CA VAL A 156 10.34 24.72 18.51
C VAL A 156 9.74 23.36 18.80
N HIS A 157 8.59 23.09 18.21
CA HIS A 157 7.95 21.79 18.23
C HIS A 157 8.45 20.96 17.05
N TYR A 158 9.00 19.80 17.38
CA TYR A 158 9.39 18.74 16.46
C TYR A 158 8.65 17.48 16.86
N SER A 159 7.97 16.82 15.93
CA SER A 159 7.33 15.53 16.18
C SER A 159 8.20 14.40 15.60
N PRO A 160 9.08 13.76 16.40
CA PRO A 160 9.89 12.62 15.96
C PRO A 160 9.06 11.40 15.56
N LEU A 161 7.77 11.42 15.86
CA LEU A 161 6.83 10.34 15.59
C LEU A 161 6.88 9.93 14.11
N GLN A 162 7.05 10.86 13.17
CA GLN A 162 6.98 10.54 11.75
C GLN A 162 8.20 9.74 11.24
N GLU A 163 9.41 10.04 11.73
CA GLU A 163 10.62 9.29 11.37
C GLU A 163 10.61 7.89 11.99
N ASP A 164 10.28 7.79 13.28
CA ASP A 164 10.20 6.50 13.98
C ASP A 164 9.07 5.62 13.42
N LEU A 165 7.93 6.21 13.03
CA LEU A 165 6.84 5.51 12.37
C LEU A 165 7.23 5.02 10.97
N ALA A 166 7.94 5.81 10.17
CA ALA A 166 8.38 5.40 8.84
C ALA A 166 9.41 4.26 8.90
N HIS A 167 10.39 4.36 9.80
CA HIS A 167 11.36 3.28 10.03
C HIS A 167 10.71 2.02 10.59
N GLY A 168 9.85 2.16 11.61
CA GLY A 168 9.07 1.06 12.17
C GLY A 168 8.16 0.41 11.13
N TRP A 169 7.50 1.21 10.29
CA TRP A 169 6.65 0.72 9.20
C TRP A 169 7.45 -0.07 8.15
N THR A 170 8.62 0.43 7.77
CA THR A 170 9.47 -0.28 6.80
C THR A 170 9.89 -1.64 7.35
N LEU A 171 10.29 -1.70 8.62
CA LEU A 171 10.64 -2.96 9.30
C LEU A 171 9.44 -3.90 9.40
N ILE A 172 8.27 -3.41 9.79
CA ILE A 172 7.04 -4.22 9.86
C ILE A 172 6.66 -4.75 8.47
N SER A 173 6.75 -3.91 7.44
CA SER A 173 6.42 -4.32 6.08
C SER A 173 7.33 -5.46 5.58
N GLN A 174 8.63 -5.37 5.84
CA GLN A 174 9.60 -6.39 5.46
C GLN A 174 9.49 -7.65 6.31
N ALA A 175 9.28 -7.52 7.63
CA ALA A 175 9.28 -8.64 8.56
C ALA A 175 7.94 -9.39 8.63
N VAL A 176 6.81 -8.72 8.34
CA VAL A 176 5.47 -9.29 8.51
C VAL A 176 4.71 -9.36 7.19
N ILE A 177 4.63 -8.25 6.44
CA ILE A 177 3.76 -8.18 5.26
C ILE A 177 4.26 -9.12 4.15
N TRP A 178 5.55 -9.07 3.81
CA TRP A 178 6.12 -9.93 2.76
C TRP A 178 6.03 -11.43 3.08
N PRO A 179 6.37 -11.91 4.30
CA PRO A 179 6.16 -13.30 4.68
C PRO A 179 4.69 -13.73 4.63
N VAL A 180 3.75 -12.87 5.03
CA VAL A 180 2.31 -13.16 4.95
C VAL A 180 1.87 -13.31 3.49
N ILE A 181 2.31 -12.44 2.58
CA ILE A 181 2.03 -12.58 1.14
C ILE A 181 2.63 -13.88 0.59
N GLY A 182 3.86 -14.22 0.96
CA GLY A 182 4.50 -15.48 0.59
C GLY A 182 3.74 -16.70 1.10
N PHE A 183 3.26 -16.65 2.34
CA PHE A 183 2.42 -17.69 2.94
C PHE A 183 1.08 -17.85 2.21
N LEU A 184 0.41 -16.74 1.86
CA LEU A 184 -0.81 -16.79 1.03
C LEU A 184 -0.52 -17.41 -0.35
N GLY A 185 0.62 -17.10 -0.95
CA GLY A 185 1.09 -17.77 -2.16
C GLY A 185 1.22 -19.29 -1.97
N LEU A 186 1.80 -19.74 -0.86
CA LEU A 186 1.88 -21.16 -0.53
C LEU A 186 0.49 -21.81 -0.39
N VAL A 187 -0.48 -21.10 0.21
CA VAL A 187 -1.87 -21.58 0.31
C VAL A 187 -2.47 -21.76 -1.09
N VAL A 188 -2.33 -20.78 -1.99
CA VAL A 188 -2.78 -20.92 -3.40
C VAL A 188 -2.10 -22.13 -4.04
N ALA A 189 -0.79 -22.27 -3.88
CA ALA A 189 -0.05 -23.39 -4.43
C ALA A 189 -0.61 -24.73 -3.93
N MET A 190 -0.87 -24.87 -2.63
CA MET A 190 -1.38 -26.10 -2.05
C MET A 190 -2.80 -26.43 -2.55
N VAL A 191 -3.70 -25.44 -2.59
CA VAL A 191 -5.08 -25.64 -3.04
C VAL A 191 -5.10 -26.02 -4.52
N VAL A 192 -4.45 -25.24 -5.38
CA VAL A 192 -4.41 -25.51 -6.83
C VAL A 192 -3.72 -26.85 -7.10
N GLY A 193 -2.59 -27.12 -6.45
CA GLY A 193 -1.84 -28.36 -6.64
C GLY A 193 -2.63 -29.60 -6.25
N ASN A 194 -3.38 -29.54 -5.14
CA ASN A 194 -4.25 -30.63 -4.72
C ASN A 194 -5.41 -30.85 -5.70
N THR A 195 -6.04 -29.78 -6.20
CA THR A 195 -7.09 -29.90 -7.22
C THR A 195 -6.56 -30.53 -8.51
N MET A 196 -5.35 -30.13 -8.94
CA MET A 196 -4.71 -30.69 -10.12
C MET A 196 -4.38 -32.18 -9.96
N ARG A 197 -3.87 -32.59 -8.79
CA ARG A 197 -3.65 -34.02 -8.48
C ARG A 197 -4.94 -34.82 -8.50
N LEU A 198 -6.02 -34.29 -7.91
CA LEU A 198 -7.33 -34.93 -7.96
C LEU A 198 -7.84 -35.08 -9.40
N SER A 199 -7.68 -34.04 -10.23
CA SER A 199 -8.05 -34.06 -11.64
C SER A 199 -7.24 -35.11 -12.44
N LEU A 200 -5.93 -35.23 -12.17
CA LEU A 200 -5.10 -36.27 -12.76
C LEU A 200 -5.58 -37.67 -12.37
N LEU A 201 -5.89 -37.90 -11.10
CA LEU A 201 -6.37 -39.20 -10.61
C LEU A 201 -7.68 -39.61 -11.28
N THR A 202 -8.59 -38.66 -11.51
CA THR A 202 -9.85 -38.94 -12.23
C THR A 202 -9.65 -39.27 -13.72
N ARG A 203 -8.47 -39.01 -14.27
CA ARG A 203 -8.12 -39.23 -15.68
C ARG A 203 -7.00 -40.26 -15.88
N CYS A 204 -6.66 -41.01 -14.84
CA CYS A 204 -5.58 -41.98 -14.90
C CYS A 204 -5.77 -42.96 -16.08
N ASP A 205 -6.98 -43.46 -16.31
CA ASP A 205 -7.26 -44.42 -17.39
C ASP A 205 -7.05 -43.80 -18.79
N GLU A 206 -7.48 -42.55 -19.01
CA GLU A 206 -7.27 -41.85 -20.29
C GLU A 206 -5.78 -41.57 -20.53
N ILE A 207 -5.08 -41.14 -19.47
CA ILE A 207 -3.64 -40.86 -19.51
C ILE A 207 -2.85 -42.15 -19.78
N GLU A 208 -3.25 -43.28 -19.20
CA GLU A 208 -2.62 -44.58 -19.41
C GLU A 208 -2.77 -45.04 -20.86
N ILE A 209 -3.98 -44.92 -21.44
CA ILE A 209 -4.21 -45.22 -22.87
C ILE A 209 -3.35 -44.31 -23.76
N LEU A 210 -3.28 -43.01 -23.47
CA LEU A 210 -2.45 -42.06 -24.23
C LEU A 210 -0.95 -42.39 -24.11
N ALA A 211 -0.50 -42.82 -22.94
CA ALA A 211 0.88 -43.23 -22.71
C ALA A 211 1.23 -44.51 -23.50
N LEU A 212 0.32 -45.49 -23.55
CA LEU A 212 0.49 -46.74 -24.30
C LEU A 212 0.59 -46.52 -25.82
N VAL A 213 -0.08 -45.49 -26.36
CA VAL A 213 -0.01 -45.11 -27.78
C VAL A 213 1.23 -44.22 -28.09
N GLY A 214 2.08 -43.95 -27.10
CA GLY A 214 3.34 -43.21 -27.29
C GLY A 214 3.18 -41.68 -27.24
N ALA A 215 2.16 -41.16 -26.56
CA ALA A 215 2.01 -39.71 -26.37
C ALA A 215 3.23 -39.13 -25.61
N LYS A 216 3.73 -37.98 -26.07
CA LYS A 216 4.82 -37.27 -25.39
C LYS A 216 4.38 -36.85 -23.98
N PRO A 217 5.24 -36.92 -22.95
CA PRO A 217 4.90 -36.48 -21.57
C PRO A 217 4.38 -35.04 -21.49
N TRP A 218 4.84 -34.18 -22.39
CA TRP A 218 4.38 -32.80 -22.52
C TRP A 218 2.89 -32.68 -22.89
N TYR A 219 2.36 -33.62 -23.67
CA TYR A 219 0.95 -33.64 -24.08
C TYR A 219 0.02 -33.95 -22.89
N ILE A 220 0.50 -34.75 -21.93
CA ILE A 220 -0.23 -35.09 -20.69
C ILE A 220 -0.19 -33.92 -19.70
N ARG A 221 0.93 -33.19 -19.62
CA ARG A 221 1.13 -32.10 -18.64
C ARG A 221 0.48 -30.77 -19.06
N TRP A 222 0.35 -30.51 -20.36
CA TRP A 222 -0.17 -29.23 -20.87
C TRP A 222 -1.57 -28.85 -20.37
N PRO A 223 -2.58 -29.75 -20.46
CA PRO A 223 -3.93 -29.45 -19.99
C PRO A 223 -3.97 -29.03 -18.52
N LEU A 224 -3.11 -29.64 -17.69
CA LEU A 224 -3.01 -29.35 -16.27
C LEU A 224 -2.47 -27.95 -15.98
N ILE A 225 -1.38 -27.57 -16.67
CA ILE A 225 -0.78 -26.25 -16.54
C ILE A 225 -1.79 -25.18 -16.98
N THR A 226 -2.52 -25.42 -18.07
CA THR A 226 -3.58 -24.49 -18.52
C THR A 226 -4.74 -24.41 -17.54
N GLY A 227 -5.13 -25.52 -16.91
CA GLY A 227 -6.17 -25.51 -15.87
C GLY A 227 -5.77 -24.66 -14.67
N GLY A 228 -4.54 -24.82 -14.19
CA GLY A 228 -3.98 -23.99 -13.11
C GLY A 228 -3.90 -22.51 -13.46
N MET A 229 -3.44 -22.21 -14.68
CA MET A 229 -3.39 -20.83 -15.17
C MET A 229 -4.78 -20.20 -15.19
N VAL A 230 -5.79 -20.90 -15.71
CA VAL A 230 -7.17 -20.39 -15.77
C VAL A 230 -7.70 -20.18 -14.35
N LEU A 231 -7.58 -21.17 -13.46
CA LEU A 231 -8.06 -21.04 -12.07
C LEU A 231 -7.36 -19.90 -11.31
N GLY A 232 -6.04 -19.76 -11.47
CA GLY A 232 -5.27 -18.67 -10.88
C GLY A 232 -5.69 -17.31 -11.40
N PHE A 233 -5.87 -17.18 -12.72
CA PHE A 233 -6.26 -15.93 -13.37
C PHE A 233 -7.70 -15.55 -13.02
N THR A 234 -8.68 -16.44 -13.22
CA THR A 234 -10.09 -16.14 -12.94
C THR A 234 -10.35 -15.97 -11.45
N GLY A 235 -9.68 -16.77 -10.61
CA GLY A 235 -9.78 -16.66 -9.16
C GLY A 235 -9.23 -15.32 -8.65
N SER A 236 -8.02 -14.93 -9.09
CA SER A 236 -7.45 -13.63 -8.69
C SER A 236 -8.24 -12.43 -9.22
N MET A 237 -8.75 -12.52 -10.44
CA MET A 237 -9.59 -11.47 -11.02
C MET A 237 -10.94 -11.34 -10.29
N ALA A 238 -11.55 -12.46 -9.90
CA ALA A 238 -12.75 -12.45 -9.05
C ALA A 238 -12.44 -11.87 -7.66
N GLY A 239 -11.31 -12.25 -7.05
CA GLY A 239 -10.85 -11.71 -5.77
C GLY A 239 -10.61 -10.20 -5.80
N LEU A 240 -10.02 -9.68 -6.89
CA LEU A 240 -9.86 -8.23 -7.11
C LEU A 240 -11.21 -7.53 -7.30
N GLY A 241 -12.14 -8.14 -8.02
CA GLY A 241 -13.50 -7.62 -8.16
C GLY A 241 -14.19 -7.48 -6.80
N LEU A 242 -14.12 -8.52 -5.97
CA LEU A 242 -14.64 -8.50 -4.61
C LEU A 242 -13.93 -7.46 -3.73
N LEU A 243 -12.61 -7.32 -3.85
CA LEU A 243 -11.85 -6.29 -3.14
C LEU A 243 -12.33 -4.88 -3.53
N LYS A 244 -12.59 -4.63 -4.81
CA LYS A 244 -13.10 -3.34 -5.28
C LYS A 244 -14.47 -3.04 -4.71
N LEU A 245 -15.36 -4.03 -4.68
CA LEU A 245 -16.68 -3.91 -4.05
C LEU A 245 -16.55 -3.63 -2.54
N ALA A 246 -15.69 -4.36 -1.85
CA ALA A 246 -15.45 -4.18 -0.42
C ALA A 246 -14.84 -2.81 -0.11
N GLN A 247 -13.90 -2.32 -0.93
CA GLN A 247 -13.31 -0.99 -0.78
C GLN A 247 -14.35 0.12 -0.96
N ASN A 248 -15.23 0.02 -1.96
CA ASN A 248 -16.30 1.00 -2.15
C ASN A 248 -17.24 1.02 -0.94
N ALA A 249 -17.71 -0.16 -0.48
CA ALA A 249 -18.57 -0.26 0.69
C ALA A 249 -17.92 0.30 1.97
N LEU A 250 -16.61 0.07 2.14
CA LEU A 250 -15.86 0.58 3.28
C LEU A 250 -15.60 2.09 3.19
N ALA A 251 -15.37 2.62 1.98
CA ALA A 251 -15.20 4.06 1.76
C ALA A 251 -16.49 4.83 2.11
N ASP A 252 -17.66 4.29 1.77
CA ASP A 252 -18.95 4.91 2.09
C ASP A 252 -19.22 4.95 3.60
N ILE A 253 -18.78 3.93 4.34
CA ILE A 253 -18.93 3.86 5.81
C ILE A 253 -17.94 4.77 6.53
N LEU A 254 -16.69 4.83 6.05
CA LEU A 254 -15.63 5.57 6.71
C LEU A 254 -15.68 7.07 6.40
N ASN A 255 -16.27 7.51 5.29
CA ASN A 255 -16.39 8.91 4.92
C ASN A 255 -17.54 9.65 5.66
N ILE A 256 -17.70 9.38 6.96
CA ILE A 256 -18.66 10.05 7.84
C ILE A 256 -17.86 10.91 8.84
N PRO A 257 -18.24 12.18 9.09
CA PRO A 257 -17.58 13.02 10.09
C PRO A 257 -17.56 12.29 11.45
N PRO A 258 -16.41 12.19 12.17
CA PRO A 258 -15.17 12.97 12.03
C PRO A 258 -13.99 12.25 11.32
N LEU A 259 -14.20 11.07 10.73
CA LEU A 259 -13.12 10.25 10.15
C LEU A 259 -12.98 10.52 8.64
N PHE A 260 -12.31 11.59 8.22
CA PHE A 260 -12.08 11.89 6.79
C PHE A 260 -11.05 10.97 6.10
N ILE A 261 -11.06 9.66 6.38
CA ILE A 261 -10.10 8.69 5.83
C ILE A 261 -10.51 8.31 4.40
N HIS A 262 -9.82 8.90 3.42
CA HIS A 262 -9.99 8.54 2.01
C HIS A 262 -9.16 7.30 1.67
N ILE A 263 -9.80 6.13 1.65
CA ILE A 263 -9.15 4.90 1.18
C ILE A 263 -9.07 4.92 -0.34
N GLN A 264 -7.86 5.14 -0.86
CA GLN A 264 -7.62 5.08 -2.31
C GLN A 264 -7.42 3.63 -2.73
N PHE A 265 -8.04 3.26 -3.86
CA PHE A 265 -7.80 1.96 -4.46
C PHE A 265 -6.38 1.88 -5.02
N MET A 266 -5.76 0.71 -4.92
CA MET A 266 -4.38 0.50 -5.34
C MET A 266 -4.19 0.71 -6.85
N PRO A 267 -3.02 1.24 -7.29
CA PRO A 267 -2.76 1.45 -8.71
C PRO A 267 -2.72 0.15 -9.50
N MET A 268 -2.89 0.27 -10.82
CA MET A 268 -2.98 -0.86 -11.74
C MET A 268 -1.77 -1.80 -11.67
N GLU A 269 -0.60 -1.26 -11.32
CA GLU A 269 0.64 -2.02 -11.13
C GLU A 269 0.52 -3.08 -10.03
N TYR A 270 -0.04 -2.75 -8.86
CA TYR A 270 -0.24 -3.73 -7.79
C TYR A 270 -1.32 -4.75 -8.14
N CYS A 271 -2.37 -4.34 -8.83
CA CYS A 271 -3.40 -5.25 -9.35
C CYS A 271 -2.77 -6.27 -10.32
N ALA A 272 -1.98 -5.80 -11.28
CA ALA A 272 -1.29 -6.64 -12.25
C ALA A 272 -0.27 -7.56 -11.57
N ALA A 273 0.48 -7.05 -10.59
CA ALA A 273 1.44 -7.85 -9.81
C ALA A 273 0.75 -8.95 -9.00
N LEU A 274 -0.42 -8.67 -8.40
CA LEU A 274 -1.19 -9.67 -7.67
C LEU A 274 -1.73 -10.76 -8.59
N VAL A 275 -2.41 -10.38 -9.68
CA VAL A 275 -2.95 -11.36 -10.65
C VAL A 275 -1.82 -12.17 -11.27
N GLY A 276 -0.75 -11.50 -11.70
CA GLY A 276 0.44 -12.14 -12.27
C GLY A 276 1.09 -13.10 -11.27
N GLY A 277 1.31 -12.68 -10.03
CA GLY A 277 1.89 -13.49 -8.97
C GLY A 277 1.05 -14.72 -8.64
N VAL A 278 -0.25 -14.56 -8.43
CA VAL A 278 -1.18 -15.67 -8.15
C VAL A 278 -1.24 -16.64 -9.33
N THR A 279 -1.29 -16.12 -10.56
CA THR A 279 -1.30 -16.96 -11.77
C THR A 279 0.00 -17.74 -11.95
N LEU A 280 1.16 -17.10 -11.70
CA LEU A 280 2.46 -17.77 -11.74
C LEU A 280 2.56 -18.88 -10.69
N VAL A 281 2.13 -18.61 -9.46
CA VAL A 281 2.08 -19.62 -8.39
C VAL A 281 1.17 -20.79 -8.77
N ALA A 282 0.02 -20.52 -9.37
CA ALA A 282 -0.90 -21.56 -9.83
C ALA A 282 -0.31 -22.41 -10.97
N ILE A 283 0.41 -21.79 -11.92
CA ILE A 283 1.16 -22.47 -12.99
C ILE A 283 2.24 -23.36 -12.40
N LEU A 284 3.08 -22.83 -11.50
CA LEU A 284 4.18 -23.56 -10.88
C LEU A 284 3.66 -24.74 -10.05
N SER A 285 2.60 -24.53 -9.27
CA SER A 285 1.97 -25.60 -8.50
C SER A 285 1.42 -26.71 -9.41
N SER A 286 0.75 -26.33 -10.50
CA SER A 286 0.22 -27.29 -11.47
C SER A 286 1.34 -28.08 -12.14
N PHE A 287 2.46 -27.43 -12.44
CA PHE A 287 3.64 -28.11 -12.97
C PHE A 287 4.23 -29.12 -11.98
N VAL A 288 4.33 -28.77 -10.70
CA VAL A 288 4.79 -29.68 -9.63
C VAL A 288 3.82 -30.84 -9.42
N ALA A 289 2.51 -30.59 -9.54
CA ALA A 289 1.49 -31.64 -9.49
C ALA A 289 1.56 -32.62 -10.67
N ALA A 290 2.08 -32.17 -11.82
CA ALA A 290 2.21 -32.97 -13.05
C ALA A 290 3.49 -33.82 -13.13
N ARG A 291 4.34 -33.76 -12.09
CA ARG A 291 5.59 -34.51 -11.99
C ARG A 291 5.38 -35.77 -11.17
#